data_AF-A0A074RMN2-F1
#
_entry.id   AF-A0A074RMN2-F1
#
_cell.length_a   1.000
_cell.length_b   1.000
_cell.length_c   1.000
_cell.angle_alpha   90.00
_cell.angle_beta   90.00
_cell.angle_gamma   90.00
#
_symmetry.space_group_name_H-M   'P 1'
#
loop_
_entity.id
_entity.type
_entity.pdbx_description
1 polymer ?
#
loop_
_entity_poly.entity_id
_entity_poly.type
_entity_poly.pdbx_seq_one_letter_code
_entity_poly.pdbx_strand_id
1 'polypeptide(L)'
;MLSSSSMDDTIRRASRELLKIEAKCPKRPFQGNPLVRRLVRIGVLDKNRMRLDYVLALKIEDFLEPRFQTQVFKFRLAKSIHHARVLIRQRHIRGGKQIVNAPLFVVRLDS
;
A
#
# COMPACT_ATOMS: atom_id res chain seq x y z
N MET A 1 -2.42 16.07 0.93
CA MET A 1 -2.62 14.68 1.39
C MET A 1 -3.42 13.96 0.33
N LEU A 2 -2.81 13.03 -0.41
CA LEU A 2 -3.55 12.21 -1.38
C LEU A 2 -4.53 11.34 -0.59
N SER A 3 -5.83 11.56 -0.79
CA SER A 3 -6.86 10.66 -0.28
C SER A 3 -6.63 9.27 -0.87
N SER A 4 -6.88 8.20 -0.10
CA SER A 4 -6.69 6.82 -0.60
C SER A 4 -7.47 6.54 -1.88
N SER A 5 -8.62 7.18 -2.06
CA SER A 5 -9.42 7.13 -3.29
C SER A 5 -8.66 7.70 -4.49
N SER A 6 -8.03 8.87 -4.36
CA SER A 6 -7.23 9.47 -5.44
C SER A 6 -6.02 8.62 -5.82
N MET A 7 -5.42 7.92 -4.85
CA MET A 7 -4.27 7.05 -5.10
C MET A 7 -4.67 5.80 -5.89
N ASP A 8 -5.78 5.18 -5.54
CA ASP A 8 -6.35 4.05 -6.26
C ASP A 8 -6.64 4.40 -7.73
N ASP A 9 -7.30 5.55 -7.97
CA ASP A 9 -7.64 6.00 -9.32
C ASP A 9 -6.41 6.28 -10.20
N THR A 10 -5.36 6.90 -9.65
CA THR A 10 -4.11 7.15 -10.40
C THR A 10 -3.41 5.85 -10.79
N ILE A 11 -3.39 4.86 -9.89
CA ILE A 11 -2.77 3.55 -10.14
C ILE A 11 -3.58 2.74 -11.16
N ARG A 12 -4.93 2.76 -11.05
CA ARG A 12 -5.81 2.11 -12.02
C ARG A 12 -5.73 2.76 -13.39
N ARG A 13 -5.61 4.09 -13.47
CA ARG A 13 -5.43 4.82 -14.73
C ARG A 13 -4.13 4.41 -15.44
N ALA A 14 -3.01 4.42 -14.71
CA ALA A 14 -1.72 4.00 -15.26
C ALA A 14 -1.77 2.53 -15.74
N SER A 15 -2.41 1.65 -14.98
CA SER A 15 -2.58 0.25 -15.36
C SER A 15 -3.41 0.10 -16.65
N ARG A 16 -4.50 0.87 -16.80
CA ARG A 16 -5.32 0.87 -18.02
C ARG A 16 -4.54 1.33 -19.25
N GLU A 17 -3.70 2.36 -19.13
CA GLU A 17 -2.86 2.84 -20.23
C GLU A 17 -1.83 1.79 -20.66
N LEU A 18 -1.23 1.08 -19.71
CA LEU A 18 -0.26 0.02 -19.98
C LEU A 18 -0.89 -1.26 -20.57
N LEU A 19 -2.13 -1.57 -20.21
CA LEU A 19 -2.84 -2.73 -20.75
C LEU A 19 -3.29 -2.56 -22.20
N LYS A 20 -3.47 -1.31 -22.67
CA LYS A 20 -3.74 -1.01 -24.08
C LYS A 20 -2.57 -1.33 -25.00
N ILE A 21 -1.35 -1.28 -24.48
CA ILE A 21 -0.12 -1.56 -25.23
C ILE A 21 0.03 -3.08 -25.37
N GLU A 22 0.44 -3.56 -26.55
CA GLU A 22 0.70 -4.98 -26.77
C GLU A 22 1.73 -5.56 -25.79
N ALA A 23 1.54 -6.84 -25.45
CA ALA A 23 2.36 -7.54 -24.45
C ALA A 23 3.86 -7.61 -24.80
N LYS A 24 4.19 -7.63 -26.09
CA LYS A 24 5.58 -7.74 -26.59
C LYS A 24 6.33 -6.40 -26.61
N CYS A 25 5.64 -5.26 -26.51
CA CYS A 25 6.33 -3.97 -26.51
C CYS A 25 7.16 -3.79 -25.23
N PRO A 26 8.44 -3.35 -25.34
CA PRO A 26 9.34 -3.23 -24.18
C PRO A 26 8.87 -2.20 -23.14
N LYS A 27 8.02 -1.23 -23.54
CA LYS A 27 7.46 -0.22 -22.64
C LYS A 27 6.57 -0.82 -21.55
N ARG A 28 5.81 -1.88 -21.86
CA ARG A 28 4.86 -2.51 -20.93
C ARG A 28 5.54 -3.17 -19.72
N PRO A 29 6.51 -4.10 -19.88
CA PRO A 29 7.21 -4.68 -18.73
C PRO A 29 8.10 -3.64 -18.02
N PHE A 30 8.64 -2.67 -18.74
CA PHE A 30 9.50 -1.64 -18.16
C PHE A 30 8.75 -0.72 -17.18
N GLN A 31 7.53 -0.28 -17.52
CA GLN A 31 6.72 0.56 -16.64
C GLN A 31 5.82 -0.27 -15.70
N GLY A 32 5.36 -1.44 -16.13
CA GLY A 32 4.47 -2.31 -15.36
C GLY A 32 5.14 -3.02 -14.19
N ASN A 33 6.33 -3.60 -14.39
CA ASN A 33 7.01 -4.37 -13.33
C ASN A 33 7.36 -3.51 -12.09
N PRO A 34 7.88 -2.28 -12.23
CA PRO A 34 8.10 -1.41 -11.08
C PRO A 34 6.83 -1.07 -10.31
N LEU A 35 5.71 -0.85 -11.03
CA LEU A 35 4.41 -0.56 -10.42
C LEU A 35 3.94 -1.73 -9.56
N VAL A 36 3.96 -2.95 -10.12
CA VAL A 36 3.59 -4.18 -9.40
C VAL A 36 4.51 -4.42 -8.20
N ARG A 37 5.83 -4.26 -8.36
CA ARG A 37 6.80 -4.41 -7.26
C ARG A 37 6.55 -3.43 -6.12
N ARG A 38 6.18 -2.18 -6.42
CA ARG A 38 5.85 -1.17 -5.41
C ARG A 38 4.61 -1.57 -4.60
N LEU A 39 3.56 -2.06 -5.27
CA LEU A 39 2.33 -2.52 -4.62
C LEU A 39 2.59 -3.73 -3.70
N VAL A 40 3.43 -4.67 -4.14
CA VAL A 40 3.83 -5.82 -3.32
C VAL A 40 4.64 -5.38 -2.11
N ARG A 41 5.60 -4.46 -2.28
CA ARG A 41 6.42 -3.95 -1.15
C ARG A 41 5.58 -3.26 -0.07
N ILE A 42 4.51 -2.59 -0.50
CA ILE A 42 3.56 -1.93 0.41
C ILE A 42 2.60 -2.94 1.05
N GLY A 43 2.42 -4.13 0.47
CA GLY A 43 1.48 -5.14 0.96
C GLY A 43 0.04 -4.94 0.48
N VAL A 44 -0.18 -4.16 -0.58
CA VAL A 44 -1.50 -4.06 -1.25
C VAL A 44 -1.77 -5.28 -2.13
N LEU A 45 -0.72 -5.86 -2.70
CA LEU A 45 -0.81 -7.00 -3.61
C LEU A 45 0.01 -8.16 -3.06
N ASP A 46 -0.54 -9.37 -3.14
CA ASP A 46 0.17 -10.59 -2.74
C ASP A 46 1.28 -10.93 -3.75
N LYS A 47 2.37 -11.56 -3.26
CA LYS A 47 3.52 -11.99 -4.05
C LYS A 47 3.13 -12.99 -5.15
N ASN A 48 2.08 -13.77 -4.91
CA ASN A 48 1.55 -14.74 -5.88
C ASN A 48 0.76 -14.09 -7.03
N ARG A 49 0.36 -12.83 -6.89
CA ARG A 49 -0.50 -12.10 -7.82
C ARG A 49 0.24 -10.97 -8.54
N MET A 50 1.50 -11.18 -8.91
CA MET A 50 2.32 -10.19 -9.64
C MET A 50 1.95 -10.04 -11.13
N ARG A 51 0.68 -9.75 -11.44
CA ARG A 51 0.23 -9.39 -12.79
C ARG A 51 -0.48 -8.05 -12.78
N LEU A 52 -0.37 -7.32 -13.89
CA LEU A 52 -0.95 -5.98 -14.03
C LEU A 52 -2.48 -6.00 -13.98
N ASP A 53 -3.10 -7.10 -14.42
CA ASP A 53 -4.56 -7.25 -14.43
C ASP A 53 -5.16 -7.25 -13.02
N TYR A 54 -4.43 -7.79 -12.03
CA TYR A 54 -4.88 -7.81 -10.64
C TYR A 54 -4.93 -6.42 -10.00
N VAL A 55 -4.17 -5.45 -10.54
CA VAL A 55 -4.20 -4.06 -10.05
C VAL A 55 -5.57 -3.42 -10.29
N LEU A 56 -6.29 -3.83 -11.33
CA LEU A 56 -7.65 -3.34 -11.59
C LEU A 56 -8.69 -3.90 -10.62
N ALA A 57 -8.43 -5.06 -10.04
CA ALA A 57 -9.33 -5.74 -9.11
C ALA A 57 -9.11 -5.36 -7.63
N LEU A 58 -8.15 -4.47 -7.35
CA LEU A 58 -7.89 -3.97 -6.00
C LEU A 58 -9.12 -3.27 -5.44
N LYS A 59 -9.36 -3.41 -4.14
CA LYS A 59 -10.40 -2.68 -3.42
C LYS A 59 -9.81 -1.62 -2.51
N ILE A 60 -10.67 -0.75 -1.98
CA ILE A 60 -10.23 0.34 -1.09
C ILE A 60 -9.66 -0.23 0.22
N GLU A 61 -10.20 -1.37 0.68
CA GLU A 61 -9.76 -2.04 1.91
C GLU A 61 -8.27 -2.44 1.85
N ASP A 62 -7.80 -2.88 0.67
CA ASP A 62 -6.40 -3.28 0.45
C ASP A 62 -5.41 -2.12 0.66
N PHE A 63 -5.87 -0.87 0.48
CA PHE A 63 -5.08 0.34 0.75
C PHE A 63 -5.19 0.86 2.19
N LEU A 64 -6.15 0.35 2.96
CA LEU A 64 -6.32 0.68 4.38
C LEU A 64 -5.51 -0.26 5.27
N GLU A 65 -5.38 -1.55 4.89
CA GLU A 65 -4.62 -2.55 5.64
C GLU A 65 -3.14 -2.19 5.91
N PRO A 66 -2.34 -1.67 4.96
CA PRO A 66 -0.93 -1.41 5.19
C PRO A 66 -0.63 -0.14 6.02
N ARG A 67 -1.66 0.57 6.50
CA ARG A 67 -1.45 1.77 7.33
C ARG A 67 -0.92 1.40 8.71
N PHE A 68 -0.03 2.22 9.26
CA PHE A 68 0.57 1.99 10.56
C PHE A 68 -0.49 1.89 11.66
N GLN A 69 -1.55 2.69 11.58
CA GLN A 69 -2.68 2.63 12.51
C GLN A 69 -3.40 1.26 12.51
N THR A 70 -3.68 0.70 11.33
CA THR A 70 -4.36 -0.61 11.19
C THR A 70 -3.42 -1.75 11.55
N GLN A 71 -2.13 -1.65 11.18
CA GLN A 71 -1.12 -2.63 11.59
C GLN A 71 -0.97 -2.69 13.11
N VAL A 72 -0.85 -1.56 13.80
CA VAL A 72 -0.78 -1.50 15.28
C VAL A 72 -1.99 -2.16 15.95
N PHE A 73 -3.19 -1.94 15.38
CA PHE A 73 -4.41 -2.60 15.86
C PHE A 73 -4.39 -4.12 15.58
N LYS A 74 -3.96 -4.54 14.38
CA LYS A 74 -3.83 -5.95 13.98
C LYS A 74 -2.82 -6.72 14.84
N PHE A 75 -1.73 -6.06 15.25
CA PHE A 75 -0.74 -6.59 16.19
C PHE A 75 -1.19 -6.58 17.67
N ARG A 76 -2.45 -6.21 17.95
CA ARG A 76 -3.03 -6.15 19.31
C ARG A 76 -2.27 -5.25 20.29
N LEU A 77 -1.48 -4.29 19.79
CA LEU A 77 -0.78 -3.30 20.62
C LEU A 77 -1.73 -2.20 21.14
N ALA A 78 -2.89 -2.05 20.51
CA ALA A 78 -3.91 -1.09 20.90
C ALA A 78 -5.29 -1.77 20.99
N LYS A 79 -6.10 -1.29 21.93
CA LYS A 79 -7.49 -1.76 22.14
C LYS A 79 -8.44 -1.41 20.98
N SER A 80 -8.15 -0.34 20.24
CA SER A 80 -8.98 0.12 19.11
C SER A 80 -8.14 0.93 18.11
N ILE A 81 -8.71 1.18 16.92
CA ILE A 81 -8.11 2.02 15.88
C ILE A 81 -7.89 3.46 16.39
N HIS A 82 -8.79 3.97 17.23
CA HIS A 82 -8.65 5.30 17.86
C HIS A 82 -7.51 5.31 18.88
N HIS A 83 -7.40 4.27 19.70
CA HIS A 83 -6.32 4.13 20.67
C HIS A 83 -4.96 4.04 19.96
N ALA A 84 -4.85 3.26 18.87
CA ALA A 84 -3.63 3.20 18.06
C ALA A 84 -3.19 4.59 17.59
N ARG A 85 -4.12 5.42 17.12
CA ARG A 85 -3.82 6.80 16.66
C ARG A 85 -3.24 7.67 17.78
N VAL A 86 -3.77 7.54 18.99
CA VAL A 86 -3.29 8.29 20.16
C VAL A 86 -1.86 7.88 20.51
N LEU A 87 -1.60 6.57 20.61
CA LEU A 87 -0.27 6.03 20.91
C LEU A 87 0.79 6.45 19.88
N ILE A 88 0.42 6.45 18.59
CA ILE A 88 1.29 6.88 17.50
C ILE A 88 1.62 8.38 17.63
N ARG A 89 0.61 9.22 17.85
CA ARG A 89 0.82 10.68 18.02
C ARG A 89 1.67 11.01 19.25
N GLN A 90 1.51 10.24 20.31
CA GLN A 90 2.30 10.35 21.54
C GLN A 90 3.68 9.72 21.45
N ARG A 91 4.08 9.19 20.28
CA ARG A 91 5.43 8.62 20.03
C ARG A 91 5.73 7.37 20.86
N HIS A 92 4.72 6.62 21.30
CA HIS A 92 4.89 5.39 22.09
C HIS A 92 5.26 4.17 21.24
N ILE A 93 5.06 4.23 19.92
CA ILE A 93 5.23 3.09 19.02
C ILE A 93 6.34 3.38 18.01
N ARG A 94 7.19 2.39 17.78
CA ARG A 94 8.29 2.42 16.81
C ARG A 94 7.99 1.49 15.63
N GLY A 95 8.34 1.92 14.42
CA GLY A 95 8.43 1.07 13.25
C GLY A 95 9.90 0.71 13.02
N GLY A 96 10.29 -0.52 13.36
CA GLY A 96 11.69 -0.91 13.39
C GLY A 96 12.50 -0.07 14.39
N LYS A 97 13.55 0.59 13.91
CA LYS A 97 14.43 1.42 14.76
C LYS A 97 13.93 2.87 14.97
N GLN A 98 12.91 3.31 14.24
CA GLN A 98 12.46 4.71 14.25
C GLN A 98 11.10 4.88 14.94
N ILE A 99 10.93 5.97 15.69
CA ILE A 99 9.63 6.39 16.22
C ILE A 99 8.80 6.99 15.07
N VAL A 100 7.59 6.46 14.86
CA VAL A 100 6.66 6.94 13.83
C VAL A 100 5.58 7.77 14.51
N ASN A 101 5.39 9.02 14.08
CA ASN A 101 4.37 9.94 14.61
C ASN A 101 3.17 10.14 13.66
N ALA A 102 3.21 9.55 12.46
CA ALA A 102 2.17 9.67 11.45
C ALA A 102 1.29 8.41 11.39
N PRO A 103 -0.02 8.47 11.71
CA PRO A 103 -0.90 7.30 11.69
C PRO A 103 -1.21 6.78 10.28
N LEU A 104 -1.14 7.66 9.28
CA LEU A 104 -1.33 7.35 7.86
C LEU A 104 -0.05 6.80 7.20
N PHE A 105 1.02 6.60 7.97
CA PHE A 105 2.25 6.04 7.44
C PHE A 105 2.00 4.65 6.85
N VAL A 106 2.53 4.40 5.67
CA VAL A 106 2.36 3.13 4.97
C VAL A 106 3.55 2.23 5.30
N VAL A 107 3.26 1.10 5.95
CA VAL A 107 4.27 0.13 6.38
C VAL A 107 4.71 -0.71 5.18
N ARG A 108 6.01 -0.95 5.07
CA ARG A 108 6.58 -1.85 4.06
C ARG A 108 6.75 -3.24 4.67
N LEU A 109 6.55 -4.28 3.87
CA LEU A 109 6.70 -5.67 4.33
C LEU A 109 8.15 -6.05 4.66
N ASP A 110 9.13 -5.35 4.09
CA ASP A 110 10.57 -5.65 4.23
C ASP A 110 11.25 -4.85 5.37
N SER A 111 10.50 -4.32 6.35
CA SER A 111 11.00 -3.40 7.40
C SER A 111 10.87 -3.94 8.82
#